data_AF-A0AAJ1EYR7-F1
#
_entry.id   AF-A0AAJ1EYR7-F1
#
_cell.length_a   1.000
_cell.length_b   1.000
_cell.length_c   1.000
_cell.angle_alpha   90.00
_cell.angle_beta   90.00
_cell.angle_gamma   90.00
#
_symmetry.space_group_name_H-M   'P 1'
#
loop_
_entity.id
_entity.type
_entity.pdbx_description
1 polymer ?
#
loop_
_entity_poly.entity_id
_entity_poly.type
_entity_poly.pdbx_seq_one_letter_code
_entity_poly.pdbx_strand_id
1 'polypeptide(L)'
;MTDNNNNEIMIIKDNSTPETTVFQSYLKTLNLPSENIIADTSQREAVMKTLPTLLSTISNEDKSNANYLSKFVAASAIGLFDAALNYIWNEVIVNLRTKINYYGLYTFYDNAVGNKRRSEYSNKDDLSGIKDKTLLDTCKKLEWISDIIYRKLCHILDMRNQIGASHPNVSVINAYELLGWLDVCVKEVINEKPSKSAIVAKNIIENIKGLKEEIDDVTIQSLDISFKDLSTNTASALLVTLFGIYVSSDIPTIVRNNILLVSSKLWGYVLESTKYDLGTKKEFYKNNLEKDKEDLAYTFFEKCNGLNYLTLTEKSLTINNLCDDLYLTTHGWDNYYNEPPHS
;
A
#
# COMPACT_ATOMS: atom_id res chain seq x y z
N MET A 1 55.29 -1.23 3.75
CA MET A 1 55.18 -2.64 3.29
C MET A 1 55.43 -3.49 4.53
N THR A 2 54.46 -4.12 5.18
CA THR A 2 53.12 -4.55 4.78
C THR A 2 52.27 -4.62 6.05
N ASP A 3 51.17 -3.88 6.08
CA ASP A 3 50.11 -4.00 7.08
C ASP A 3 49.34 -5.30 6.82
N ASN A 4 49.49 -6.29 7.71
CA ASN A 4 48.63 -7.45 7.73
C ASN A 4 47.35 -7.10 8.50
N ASN A 5 46.34 -6.68 7.76
CA ASN A 5 44.94 -6.66 8.20
C ASN A 5 44.51 -8.12 8.49
N ASN A 6 44.70 -8.56 9.73
CA ASN A 6 43.96 -9.68 10.27
C ASN A 6 42.52 -9.19 10.53
N ASN A 7 41.65 -9.36 9.53
CA ASN A 7 40.22 -9.48 9.78
C ASN A 7 40.02 -10.75 10.62
N GLU A 8 40.13 -10.63 11.93
CA GLU A 8 39.62 -11.63 12.86
C GLU A 8 38.11 -11.73 12.65
N ILE A 9 37.70 -12.78 11.95
CA ILE A 9 36.34 -13.30 12.05
C ILE A 9 36.17 -13.68 13.52
N MET A 10 35.41 -12.88 14.27
CA MET A 10 34.92 -13.26 15.60
C MET A 10 34.15 -14.57 15.45
N ILE A 11 34.85 -15.69 15.68
CA ILE A 11 34.19 -16.95 15.96
C ILE A 11 33.52 -16.74 17.31
N ILE A 12 32.20 -16.56 17.30
CA ILE A 12 31.37 -16.59 18.50
C ILE A 12 31.49 -18.01 19.06
N LYS A 13 32.50 -18.23 19.90
CA LYS A 13 32.63 -19.39 20.78
C LYS A 13 32.08 -18.96 22.13
N ASP A 14 31.23 -19.83 22.66
CA ASP A 14 30.49 -19.78 23.91
C ASP A 14 29.14 -19.06 23.87
N ASN A 15 28.09 -19.84 24.15
CA ASN A 15 26.68 -19.45 24.25
C ASN A 15 26.54 -18.19 25.13
N SER A 16 26.38 -17.03 24.49
CA SER A 16 26.13 -15.74 25.15
C SER A 16 24.70 -15.60 25.69
N THR A 17 23.98 -16.71 25.87
CA THR A 17 22.58 -16.73 26.32
C THR A 17 22.53 -17.16 27.78
N PRO A 18 21.80 -16.44 28.65
CA PRO A 18 21.73 -16.79 30.07
C PRO A 18 21.12 -18.19 30.24
N GLU A 19 21.73 -19.08 31.00
CA GLU A 19 21.11 -20.39 31.29
C GLU A 19 19.75 -20.19 31.97
N THR A 20 18.71 -20.91 31.51
CA THR A 20 17.34 -20.71 32.01
C THR A 20 17.28 -20.92 33.54
N THR A 21 17.99 -21.92 34.05
CA THR A 21 18.11 -22.23 35.49
C THR A 21 18.72 -21.09 36.31
N VAL A 22 19.73 -20.41 35.77
CA VAL A 22 20.39 -19.27 36.44
C VAL A 22 19.43 -18.09 36.52
N PHE A 23 18.74 -17.77 35.42
CA PHE A 23 17.75 -16.68 35.41
C PHE A 23 16.56 -16.96 36.33
N GLN A 24 16.04 -18.20 36.33
CA GLN A 24 14.98 -18.62 37.26
C GLN A 24 15.41 -18.50 38.72
N SER A 25 16.65 -18.87 39.04
CA SER A 25 17.19 -18.75 40.39
C SER A 25 17.27 -17.28 40.82
N TYR A 26 17.69 -16.39 39.93
CA TYR A 26 17.70 -14.95 40.16
C TYR A 26 16.30 -14.39 40.41
N LEU A 27 15.29 -14.80 39.64
CA LEU A 27 13.90 -14.37 39.90
C LEU A 27 13.41 -14.83 41.27
N LYS A 28 13.79 -16.05 41.70
CA LYS A 28 13.47 -16.55 43.05
C LYS A 28 14.12 -15.73 44.16
N THR A 29 15.37 -15.27 43.99
CA THR A 29 16.01 -14.40 45.00
C THR A 29 15.32 -13.05 45.14
N LEU A 30 14.65 -12.59 44.08
CA LEU A 30 13.82 -11.38 44.07
C LEU A 30 12.37 -11.61 44.51
N ASN A 31 11.98 -12.84 44.87
CA ASN A 31 10.60 -13.24 45.17
C ASN A 31 9.61 -13.01 44.00
N LEU A 32 10.08 -13.16 42.76
CA LEU A 32 9.28 -13.04 41.54
C LEU A 32 8.89 -14.43 40.99
N PRO A 33 7.79 -14.53 40.22
CA PRO A 33 7.48 -15.74 39.46
C PRO A 33 8.64 -16.13 38.55
N SER A 34 9.06 -17.40 38.59
CA SER A 34 10.22 -17.90 37.83
C SER A 34 9.87 -18.89 36.72
N GLU A 35 8.69 -19.49 36.75
CA GLU A 35 8.31 -20.53 35.79
C GLU A 35 7.77 -19.92 34.50
N ASN A 36 8.15 -20.50 33.35
CA ASN A 36 7.67 -20.11 32.02
C ASN A 36 7.83 -18.62 31.67
N ILE A 37 8.80 -17.93 32.29
CA ILE A 37 9.10 -16.52 32.00
C ILE A 37 9.89 -16.36 30.70
N ILE A 38 10.83 -17.27 30.46
CA ILE A 38 11.61 -17.35 29.22
C ILE A 38 11.61 -18.77 28.70
N ALA A 39 11.78 -18.92 27.40
CA ALA A 39 11.92 -20.21 26.76
C ALA A 39 13.12 -21.01 27.33
N ASP A 40 12.96 -22.32 27.41
CA ASP A 40 14.01 -23.24 27.83
C ASP A 40 15.24 -23.17 26.93
N THR A 41 16.40 -23.54 27.47
CA THR A 41 17.68 -23.51 26.76
C THR A 41 17.63 -24.22 25.41
N SER A 42 16.98 -25.40 25.32
CA SER A 42 16.87 -26.16 24.06
C SER A 42 16.07 -25.42 22.98
N GLN A 43 15.01 -24.70 23.35
CA GLN A 43 14.22 -23.89 22.42
C GLN A 43 15.06 -22.73 21.87
N ARG A 44 15.82 -22.06 22.75
CA ARG A 44 16.70 -20.95 22.36
C ARG A 44 17.84 -21.41 21.46
N GLU A 45 18.44 -22.56 21.75
CA GLU A 45 19.45 -23.18 20.89
C GLU A 45 18.91 -23.51 19.50
N ALA A 46 17.69 -24.04 19.41
CA ALA A 46 17.04 -24.34 18.13
C ALA A 46 16.83 -23.07 17.28
N VAL A 47 16.38 -21.97 17.91
CA VAL A 47 16.28 -20.66 17.24
C VAL A 47 17.66 -20.18 16.79
N MET A 48 18.64 -20.15 17.69
CA MET A 48 19.98 -19.61 17.41
C MET A 48 20.73 -20.36 16.32
N LYS A 49 20.54 -21.67 16.22
CA LYS A 49 21.12 -22.47 15.15
C LYS A 49 20.55 -22.13 13.76
N THR A 50 19.26 -21.78 13.70
CA THR A 50 18.54 -21.60 12.43
C THR A 50 18.56 -20.13 11.95
N LEU A 51 18.62 -19.21 12.89
CA LEU A 51 18.48 -17.77 12.66
C LEU A 51 19.49 -17.21 11.63
N PRO A 52 20.79 -17.54 11.65
CA PRO A 52 21.74 -17.01 10.67
C PRO A 52 21.35 -17.36 9.23
N THR A 53 20.87 -18.58 9.00
CA THR A 53 20.44 -19.05 7.68
C THR A 53 19.25 -18.25 7.17
N LEU A 54 18.20 -18.06 7.99
CA LEU A 54 17.03 -17.27 7.60
C LEU A 54 17.41 -15.81 7.33
N LEU A 55 18.17 -15.20 8.23
CA LEU A 55 18.60 -13.81 8.08
C LEU A 55 19.55 -13.62 6.90
N SER A 56 20.34 -14.63 6.51
CA SER A 56 21.22 -14.53 5.34
C SER A 56 20.47 -14.27 4.03
N THR A 57 19.19 -14.64 3.95
CA THR A 57 18.34 -14.39 2.77
C THR A 57 17.91 -12.94 2.59
N ILE A 58 18.04 -12.12 3.65
CA ILE A 58 17.69 -10.69 3.60
C ILE A 58 18.90 -9.90 3.07
N SER A 59 18.63 -8.96 2.16
CA SER A 59 19.68 -8.11 1.58
C SER A 59 20.37 -7.25 2.64
N ASN A 60 21.61 -6.83 2.40
CA ASN A 60 22.34 -5.96 3.33
C ASN A 60 21.68 -4.58 3.47
N GLU A 61 21.06 -4.08 2.40
CA GLU A 61 20.29 -2.84 2.39
C GLU A 61 19.12 -2.93 3.36
N ASP A 62 18.30 -3.99 3.23
CA ASP A 62 17.12 -4.21 4.07
C ASP A 62 17.53 -4.47 5.55
N LYS A 63 18.68 -5.12 5.80
CA LYS A 63 19.21 -5.33 7.17
C LYS A 63 19.65 -4.06 7.86
N SER A 64 20.29 -3.14 7.14
CA SER A 64 20.96 -1.97 7.72
C SER A 64 20.03 -1.08 8.56
N ASN A 65 18.74 -1.06 8.24
CA ASN A 65 17.72 -0.26 8.89
C ASN A 65 16.68 -1.08 9.68
N ALA A 66 16.85 -2.40 9.76
CA ALA A 66 15.90 -3.33 10.41
C ALA A 66 16.08 -3.36 11.93
N ASN A 67 15.73 -2.24 12.58
CA ASN A 67 15.83 -2.07 14.03
C ASN A 67 14.96 -3.08 14.80
N TYR A 68 13.77 -3.40 14.30
CA TYR A 68 12.92 -4.38 14.96
C TYR A 68 13.43 -5.80 14.75
N LEU A 69 14.03 -6.11 13.61
CA LEU A 69 14.72 -7.38 13.41
C LEU A 69 15.87 -7.56 14.40
N SER A 70 16.65 -6.51 14.69
CA SER A 70 17.69 -6.55 15.73
C SER A 70 17.11 -6.85 17.12
N LYS A 71 15.98 -6.20 17.47
CA LYS A 71 15.26 -6.48 18.72
C LYS A 71 14.67 -7.89 18.76
N PHE A 72 14.19 -8.40 17.62
CA PHE A 72 13.75 -9.79 17.48
C PHE A 72 14.88 -10.77 17.83
N VAL A 73 16.08 -10.56 17.28
CA VAL A 73 17.25 -11.42 17.57
C VAL A 73 17.57 -11.38 19.07
N ALA A 74 17.61 -10.20 19.68
CA ALA A 74 17.88 -10.04 21.10
C ALA A 74 16.83 -10.72 21.99
N ALA A 75 15.53 -10.50 21.72
CA ALA A 75 14.45 -11.13 22.47
C ALA A 75 14.47 -12.67 22.33
N SER A 76 14.75 -13.16 21.12
CA SER A 76 14.90 -14.60 20.86
C SER A 76 16.09 -15.21 21.61
N ALA A 77 17.20 -14.47 21.76
CA ALA A 77 18.38 -14.91 22.51
C ALA A 77 18.11 -15.11 24.00
N ILE A 78 17.32 -14.20 24.57
CA ILE A 78 16.96 -14.23 25.98
C ILE A 78 15.83 -15.24 26.23
N GLY A 79 15.03 -15.57 25.21
CA GLY A 79 13.92 -16.52 25.30
C GLY A 79 12.55 -15.86 25.48
N LEU A 80 12.43 -14.55 25.26
CA LEU A 80 11.17 -13.81 25.27
C LEU A 80 10.51 -13.89 23.89
N PHE A 81 9.97 -15.06 23.55
CA PHE A 81 9.45 -15.34 22.21
C PHE A 81 8.18 -14.55 21.87
N ASP A 82 7.39 -14.17 22.87
CA ASP A 82 6.26 -13.25 22.76
C ASP A 82 6.71 -11.83 22.36
N ALA A 83 7.78 -11.33 22.98
CA ALA A 83 8.39 -10.06 22.62
C ALA A 83 9.03 -10.15 21.22
N ALA A 84 9.69 -11.28 20.91
CA ALA A 84 10.24 -11.51 19.58
C ALA A 84 9.14 -11.45 18.51
N LEU A 85 8.02 -12.17 18.68
CA LEU A 85 6.88 -12.13 17.77
C LEU A 85 6.36 -10.70 17.55
N ASN A 86 6.26 -9.90 18.63
CA ASN A 86 5.90 -8.49 18.53
C ASN A 86 6.88 -7.69 17.67
N TYR A 87 8.19 -7.90 17.83
CA TYR A 87 9.19 -7.18 17.05
C TYR A 87 9.18 -7.56 15.58
N ILE A 88 9.10 -8.85 15.22
CA ILE A 88 9.01 -9.21 13.79
C ILE A 88 7.72 -8.69 13.16
N TRP A 89 6.61 -8.67 13.91
CA TRP A 89 5.36 -8.07 13.42
C TRP A 89 5.52 -6.57 13.15
N ASN A 90 6.19 -5.83 14.03
CA ASN A 90 6.48 -4.42 13.80
C ASN A 90 7.34 -4.21 12.55
N GLU A 91 8.32 -5.08 12.29
CA GLU A 91 9.13 -5.06 11.06
C GLU A 91 8.27 -5.29 9.81
N VAL A 92 7.30 -6.21 9.87
CA VAL A 92 6.31 -6.43 8.81
C VAL A 92 5.49 -5.17 8.53
N ILE A 93 4.97 -4.50 9.57
CA ILE A 93 4.18 -3.27 9.40
C ILE A 93 5.01 -2.14 8.79
N VAL A 94 6.27 -1.97 9.20
CA VAL A 94 7.18 -0.98 8.60
C VAL A 94 7.38 -1.25 7.10
N ASN A 95 7.62 -2.52 6.74
CA ASN A 95 7.82 -2.91 5.34
C ASN A 95 6.55 -2.73 4.50
N LEU A 96 5.38 -3.13 5.02
CA LEU A 96 4.10 -2.93 4.33
C LEU A 96 3.80 -1.44 4.12
N ARG A 97 4.06 -0.57 5.11
CA ARG A 97 3.89 0.88 4.97
C ARG A 97 4.80 1.47 3.89
N THR A 98 6.04 0.99 3.79
CA THR A 98 6.96 1.39 2.71
C THR A 98 6.42 0.98 1.34
N LYS A 99 5.87 -0.23 1.22
CA LYS A 99 5.21 -0.70 -0.02
C LYS A 99 3.96 0.10 -0.36
N ILE A 100 3.11 0.39 0.62
CA ILE A 100 1.92 1.23 0.43
C ILE A 100 2.31 2.61 -0.10
N ASN A 101 3.34 3.22 0.47
CA ASN A 101 3.88 4.49 -0.04
C ASN A 101 4.39 4.38 -1.48
N TYR A 102 4.98 3.24 -1.84
CA TYR A 102 5.43 2.97 -3.21
C TYR A 102 4.26 2.81 -4.19
N TYR A 103 3.24 2.03 -3.84
CA TYR A 103 2.10 1.73 -4.71
C TYR A 103 1.10 2.89 -4.83
N GLY A 104 0.97 3.72 -3.80
CA GLY A 104 0.17 4.95 -3.85
C GLY A 104 -0.68 5.17 -2.60
N LEU A 105 -0.32 6.19 -1.81
CA LEU A 105 -1.04 6.56 -0.58
C LEU A 105 -2.50 6.94 -0.81
N TYR A 106 -2.77 7.70 -1.88
CA TYR A 106 -4.12 8.21 -2.16
C TYR A 106 -5.12 7.06 -2.36
N THR A 107 -4.79 6.12 -3.24
CA THR A 107 -5.60 4.92 -3.52
C THR A 107 -5.76 4.05 -2.28
N PHE A 108 -4.70 3.91 -1.48
CA PHE A 108 -4.76 3.19 -0.23
C PHE A 108 -5.77 3.82 0.74
N TYR A 109 -5.67 5.13 0.99
CA TYR A 109 -6.55 5.81 1.93
C TYR A 109 -8.01 5.83 1.47
N ASP A 110 -8.28 6.03 0.17
CA ASP A 110 -9.65 5.94 -0.39
C ASP A 110 -10.31 4.57 -0.08
N ASN A 111 -9.50 3.52 0.05
CA ASN A 111 -9.97 2.16 0.32
C ASN A 111 -9.85 1.73 1.79
N ALA A 112 -9.02 2.39 2.59
CA ALA A 112 -8.77 2.06 3.99
C ALA A 112 -9.69 2.81 4.96
N VAL A 113 -10.06 4.06 4.64
CA VAL A 113 -10.82 4.92 5.55
C VAL A 113 -12.14 5.36 4.92
N GLY A 114 -13.18 5.48 5.75
CA GLY A 114 -14.48 5.99 5.29
C GLY A 114 -14.42 7.47 4.92
N ASN A 115 -15.30 7.90 4.01
CA ASN A 115 -15.36 9.26 3.45
C ASN A 115 -15.24 10.39 4.49
N LYS A 116 -15.85 10.22 5.67
CA LYS A 116 -15.84 11.23 6.75
C LYS A 116 -14.43 11.58 7.26
N ARG A 117 -13.53 10.60 7.32
CA ARG A 117 -12.18 10.75 7.87
C ARG A 117 -11.12 10.85 6.78
N ARG A 118 -11.51 10.77 5.51
CA ARG A 118 -10.55 10.67 4.40
C ARG A 118 -9.64 11.88 4.26
N SER A 119 -10.13 13.07 4.60
CA SER A 119 -9.34 14.31 4.62
C SER A 119 -8.24 14.33 5.68
N GLU A 120 -8.34 13.49 6.72
CA GLU A 120 -7.33 13.38 7.79
C GLU A 120 -6.07 12.62 7.35
N TYR A 121 -6.10 11.93 6.20
CA TYR A 121 -5.01 11.05 5.74
C TYR A 121 -4.50 11.49 4.36
N SER A 122 -3.27 11.96 4.28
CA SER A 122 -2.70 12.49 3.04
C SER A 122 -1.26 12.05 2.79
N ASN A 123 -0.45 11.96 3.83
CA ASN A 123 0.99 11.71 3.73
C ASN A 123 1.36 10.33 4.32
N LYS A 124 2.65 9.99 4.28
CA LYS A 124 3.17 8.70 4.75
C LYS A 124 3.04 8.53 6.26
N ASP A 125 3.15 9.61 7.04
CA ASP A 125 3.12 9.57 8.49
C ASP A 125 1.73 9.23 9.03
N ASP A 126 0.69 9.61 8.28
CA ASP A 126 -0.71 9.28 8.60
C ASP A 126 -1.00 7.75 8.56
N LEU A 127 -0.12 6.94 7.93
CA LEU A 127 -0.22 5.47 7.94
C LEU A 127 -0.12 4.89 9.37
N SER A 128 0.47 5.64 10.29
CA SER A 128 0.51 5.29 11.72
C SER A 128 -0.88 5.19 12.35
N GLY A 129 -1.85 5.98 11.85
CA GLY A 129 -3.24 5.98 12.31
C GLY A 129 -4.11 4.86 11.73
N ILE A 130 -3.56 4.00 10.88
CA ILE A 130 -4.26 2.84 10.31
C ILE A 130 -3.97 1.61 11.16
N LYS A 131 -5.04 0.93 11.61
CA LYS A 131 -4.94 -0.33 12.36
C LYS A 131 -4.36 -1.43 11.47
N ASP A 132 -3.50 -2.28 12.03
CA ASP A 132 -2.84 -3.38 11.31
C ASP A 132 -3.83 -4.27 10.53
N LYS A 133 -4.97 -4.60 11.15
CA LYS A 133 -6.00 -5.41 10.51
C LYS A 133 -6.59 -4.71 9.27
N THR A 134 -6.95 -3.43 9.42
CA THR A 134 -7.42 -2.60 8.30
C THR A 134 -6.35 -2.50 7.22
N LEU A 135 -5.08 -2.34 7.59
CA LEU A 135 -3.98 -2.28 6.64
C LEU A 135 -3.90 -3.56 5.79
N LEU A 136 -3.97 -4.75 6.41
CA LEU A 136 -3.99 -6.01 5.69
C LEU A 136 -5.23 -6.17 4.81
N ASP A 137 -6.41 -5.81 5.32
CA ASP A 137 -7.66 -5.90 4.59
C ASP A 137 -7.63 -5.00 3.34
N THR A 138 -7.09 -3.79 3.45
CA THR A 138 -6.93 -2.87 2.32
C THR A 138 -5.87 -3.38 1.33
N CYS A 139 -4.70 -3.84 1.79
CA CYS A 139 -3.69 -4.42 0.90
C CYS A 139 -4.25 -5.60 0.11
N LYS A 140 -5.08 -6.44 0.74
CA LYS A 140 -5.79 -7.53 0.05
C LYS A 140 -6.81 -7.00 -0.96
N LYS A 141 -7.65 -6.04 -0.56
CA LYS A 141 -8.68 -5.43 -1.41
C LYS A 141 -8.08 -4.83 -2.68
N LEU A 142 -6.90 -4.22 -2.56
CA LEU A 142 -6.14 -3.64 -3.66
C LEU A 142 -5.27 -4.66 -4.41
N GLU A 143 -5.32 -5.93 -4.01
CA GLU A 143 -4.51 -7.03 -4.53
C GLU A 143 -2.99 -6.75 -4.48
N TRP A 144 -2.55 -5.95 -3.51
CA TRP A 144 -1.13 -5.72 -3.24
C TRP A 144 -0.51 -6.88 -2.47
N ILE A 145 -1.34 -7.70 -1.83
CA ILE A 145 -0.97 -9.02 -1.29
C ILE A 145 -2.02 -10.05 -1.75
N SER A 146 -1.58 -11.28 -1.97
CA SER A 146 -2.49 -12.38 -2.35
C SER A 146 -3.38 -12.81 -1.17
N ASP A 147 -4.48 -13.51 -1.46
CA ASP A 147 -5.36 -14.08 -0.41
C ASP A 147 -4.58 -15.04 0.52
N ILE A 148 -3.64 -15.81 -0.04
CA ILE A 148 -2.80 -16.74 0.74
C ILE A 148 -1.90 -15.99 1.71
N ILE A 149 -1.18 -14.96 1.22
CA ILE A 149 -0.30 -14.13 2.05
C ILE A 149 -1.12 -13.41 3.12
N TYR A 150 -2.26 -12.84 2.74
CA TYR A 150 -3.20 -12.21 3.66
C TYR A 150 -3.62 -13.14 4.80
N ARG A 151 -3.98 -14.40 4.51
CA ARG A 151 -4.38 -15.38 5.54
C ARG A 151 -3.22 -15.72 6.46
N LYS A 152 -2.02 -15.95 5.92
CA LYS A 152 -0.80 -16.18 6.70
C LYS A 152 -0.53 -15.02 7.66
N LEU A 153 -0.58 -13.78 7.16
CA LEU A 153 -0.33 -12.59 7.97
C LEU A 153 -1.42 -12.33 9.02
N CYS A 154 -2.70 -12.57 8.69
CA CYS A 154 -3.79 -12.47 9.66
C CYS A 154 -3.60 -13.47 10.80
N HIS A 155 -3.21 -14.71 10.50
CA HIS A 155 -2.93 -15.69 11.53
C HIS A 155 -1.79 -15.23 12.46
N ILE A 156 -0.69 -14.72 11.91
CA ILE A 156 0.43 -14.19 12.72
C ILE A 156 -0.03 -13.01 13.58
N LEU A 157 -0.83 -12.09 13.04
CA LEU A 157 -1.41 -10.97 13.78
C LEU A 157 -2.31 -11.44 14.94
N ASP A 158 -3.16 -12.44 14.69
CA ASP A 158 -4.06 -13.00 15.69
C ASP A 158 -3.25 -13.66 16.83
N MET A 159 -2.24 -14.46 16.49
CA MET A 159 -1.34 -15.08 17.46
C MET A 159 -0.59 -14.02 18.28
N ARG A 160 -0.06 -12.98 17.62
CA ARG A 160 0.61 -11.84 18.29
C ARG A 160 -0.31 -11.13 19.27
N ASN A 161 -1.57 -10.90 18.88
CA ASN A 161 -2.53 -10.20 19.73
C ASN A 161 -3.00 -11.07 20.91
N GLN A 162 -3.20 -12.38 20.71
CA GLN A 162 -3.67 -13.27 21.78
C GLN A 162 -2.56 -13.60 22.78
N ILE A 163 -1.33 -13.81 22.32
CA ILE A 163 -0.18 -14.12 23.18
C ILE A 163 0.32 -12.85 23.89
N GLY A 164 0.30 -11.69 23.21
CA GLY A 164 0.67 -10.41 23.81
C GLY A 164 -0.37 -9.85 24.81
N ALA A 165 -1.63 -10.27 24.71
CA ALA A 165 -2.70 -9.81 25.59
C ALA A 165 -2.79 -10.64 26.87
N SER A 166 -1.82 -10.49 27.78
CA SER A 166 -1.95 -10.43 29.26
C SER A 166 -2.97 -11.33 29.98
N HIS A 167 -3.40 -12.46 29.40
CA HIS A 167 -4.29 -13.40 30.06
C HIS A 167 -3.43 -14.51 30.67
N PRO A 168 -3.62 -14.86 31.96
CA PRO A 168 -2.79 -15.85 32.67
C PRO A 168 -2.77 -17.27 32.10
N ASN A 169 -3.43 -17.53 30.96
CA ASN A 169 -3.49 -18.83 30.31
C ASN A 169 -2.37 -18.96 29.26
N VAL A 170 -1.14 -19.12 29.76
CA VAL A 170 -0.10 -20.11 29.38
C VAL A 170 -0.09 -20.62 27.92
N SER A 171 -0.20 -19.76 26.91
CA SER A 171 0.20 -20.15 25.54
C SER A 171 1.66 -19.76 25.35
N VAL A 172 2.54 -20.76 25.35
CA VAL A 172 3.98 -20.57 25.17
C VAL A 172 4.31 -20.81 23.70
N ILE A 173 4.88 -19.80 23.04
CA ILE A 173 5.42 -19.95 21.69
C ILE A 173 6.61 -20.90 21.76
N ASN A 174 6.64 -21.92 20.90
CA ASN A 174 7.83 -22.76 20.74
C ASN A 174 8.75 -22.24 19.61
N ALA A 175 9.98 -22.74 19.57
CA ALA A 175 11.01 -22.30 18.63
C ALA A 175 10.57 -22.44 17.16
N TYR A 176 9.86 -23.51 16.81
CA TYR A 176 9.46 -23.79 15.43
C TYR A 176 8.31 -22.91 14.97
N GLU A 177 7.39 -22.55 15.87
CA GLU A 177 6.37 -21.54 15.58
C GLU A 177 7.00 -20.18 15.30
N LEU A 178 7.90 -19.73 16.19
CA LEU A 178 8.60 -18.45 16.03
C LEU A 178 9.41 -18.41 14.73
N LEU A 179 10.18 -19.47 14.43
CA LEU A 179 10.97 -19.59 13.20
C LEU A 179 10.07 -19.66 11.96
N GLY A 180 8.95 -20.37 12.03
CA GLY A 180 7.99 -20.47 10.94
C GLY A 180 7.35 -19.11 10.61
N TRP A 181 6.96 -18.34 11.63
CA TRP A 181 6.45 -16.99 11.44
C TRP A 181 7.54 -16.05 10.92
N LEU A 182 8.78 -16.14 11.42
CA LEU A 182 9.91 -15.39 10.88
C LEU A 182 10.12 -15.69 9.38
N ASP A 183 10.12 -16.97 8.98
CA ASP A 183 10.32 -17.37 7.59
C ASP A 183 9.24 -16.79 6.66
N VAL A 184 7.97 -16.85 7.09
CA VAL A 184 6.84 -16.23 6.36
C VAL A 184 7.03 -14.72 6.25
N CYS A 185 7.32 -14.03 7.35
CA CYS A 185 7.52 -12.58 7.35
C CYS A 185 8.70 -12.17 6.45
N VAL A 186 9.79 -12.92 6.47
CA VAL A 186 10.97 -12.66 5.65
C VAL A 186 10.68 -12.87 4.18
N LYS A 187 10.15 -14.03 3.79
CA LYS A 187 9.94 -14.37 2.37
C LYS A 187 8.82 -13.56 1.73
N GLU A 188 7.68 -13.44 2.41
CA GLU A 188 6.45 -12.92 1.82
C GLU A 188 6.31 -11.40 2.02
N VAL A 189 7.09 -10.79 2.92
CA VAL A 189 7.00 -9.34 3.19
C VAL A 189 8.34 -8.65 3.04
N ILE A 190 9.37 -9.03 3.80
CA ILE A 190 10.62 -8.26 3.85
C ILE A 190 11.37 -8.36 2.50
N ASN A 191 11.46 -9.56 1.92
CA ASN A 191 12.17 -9.79 0.67
C ASN A 191 11.32 -9.50 -0.58
N GLU A 192 10.00 -9.36 -0.45
CA GLU A 192 9.13 -9.12 -1.59
C GLU A 192 9.39 -7.71 -2.16
N LYS A 193 9.77 -7.66 -3.43
CA LYS A 193 10.01 -6.42 -4.18
C LYS A 193 8.78 -6.04 -5.03
N PRO A 194 8.60 -4.76 -5.36
CA PRO A 194 7.50 -4.33 -6.22
C PRO A 194 7.48 -5.07 -7.57
N SER A 195 6.28 -5.38 -8.06
CA SER A 195 6.12 -6.04 -9.36
C SER A 195 6.62 -5.15 -10.51
N LYS A 196 6.97 -5.77 -11.65
CA LYS A 196 7.35 -5.02 -12.86
C LYS A 196 6.28 -4.01 -13.27
N SER A 197 5.01 -4.40 -13.24
CA SER A 197 3.88 -3.51 -13.57
C SER A 197 3.84 -2.29 -12.64
N ALA A 198 4.05 -2.48 -11.34
CA ALA A 198 4.06 -1.37 -10.38
C ALA A 198 5.27 -0.44 -10.56
N ILE A 199 6.44 -0.99 -10.91
CA ILE A 199 7.62 -0.20 -11.28
C ILE A 199 7.32 0.66 -12.51
N VAL A 200 6.73 0.08 -13.55
CA VAL A 200 6.35 0.82 -14.76
C VAL A 200 5.36 1.93 -14.44
N ALA A 201 4.30 1.64 -13.68
CA ALA A 201 3.30 2.64 -13.29
C ALA A 201 3.91 3.80 -12.50
N LYS A 202 4.79 3.51 -11.53
CA LYS A 202 5.49 4.53 -10.76
C LYS A 202 6.37 5.40 -11.66
N ASN A 203 7.16 4.78 -12.54
CA ASN A 203 8.02 5.51 -13.46
C ASN A 203 7.23 6.44 -14.39
N ILE A 204 6.04 6.02 -14.85
CA ILE A 204 5.15 6.88 -15.64
C ILE A 204 4.74 8.11 -14.82
N ILE A 205 4.32 7.94 -13.57
CA ILE A 205 3.92 9.04 -12.69
C ILE A 205 5.07 10.01 -12.41
N GLU A 206 6.28 9.50 -12.18
CA GLU A 206 7.45 10.33 -11.91
C GLU A 206 7.90 11.09 -13.16
N ASN A 207 7.97 10.40 -14.30
CA ASN A 207 8.41 11.00 -15.56
C ASN A 207 7.42 12.05 -16.07
N ILE A 208 6.11 11.77 -16.01
CA ILE A 208 5.10 12.71 -16.54
C ILE A 208 5.11 14.05 -15.80
N LYS A 209 5.45 14.05 -14.50
CA LYS A 209 5.60 15.27 -13.69
C LYS A 209 6.82 16.10 -14.10
N GLY A 210 7.85 15.47 -14.67
CA GLY A 210 9.10 16.12 -15.08
C GLY A 210 9.12 16.59 -16.54
N LEU A 211 8.13 16.20 -17.35
CA LEU A 211 8.06 16.58 -18.75
C LEU A 211 7.81 18.08 -18.92
N LYS A 212 8.54 18.67 -19.87
CA LYS A 212 8.44 20.09 -20.25
C LYS A 212 7.77 20.31 -21.60
N GLU A 213 7.53 19.23 -22.32
CA GLU A 213 6.95 19.21 -23.67
C GLU A 213 5.79 18.21 -23.70
N GLU A 214 4.93 18.34 -24.72
CA GLU A 214 3.84 17.40 -24.93
C GLU A 214 4.40 16.05 -25.39
N ILE A 215 3.79 14.97 -24.93
CA ILE A 215 4.16 13.62 -25.37
C ILE A 215 3.73 13.45 -26.82
N ASP A 216 4.66 13.05 -27.68
CA ASP A 216 4.37 12.81 -29.10
C ASP A 216 3.55 11.53 -29.33
N ASP A 217 2.90 11.45 -30.48
CA ASP A 217 2.01 10.34 -30.84
C ASP A 217 2.72 8.97 -30.85
N VAL A 218 3.99 8.91 -31.22
CA VAL A 218 4.76 7.65 -31.27
C VAL A 218 4.98 7.14 -29.84
N THR A 219 5.34 8.03 -28.93
CA THR A 219 5.49 7.71 -27.51
C THR A 219 4.15 7.29 -26.88
N ILE A 220 3.04 7.98 -27.20
CA ILE A 220 1.71 7.58 -26.73
C ILE A 220 1.31 6.18 -27.24
N GLN A 221 1.59 5.85 -28.50
CA GLN A 221 1.33 4.51 -29.05
C GLN A 221 2.19 3.43 -28.37
N SER A 222 3.45 3.74 -28.08
CA SER A 222 4.32 2.83 -27.34
C SER A 222 3.80 2.57 -25.91
N LEU A 223 3.32 3.61 -25.24
CA LEU A 223 2.70 3.50 -23.92
C LEU A 223 1.44 2.63 -23.95
N ASP A 224 0.56 2.81 -24.93
CA ASP A 224 -0.66 2.00 -25.09
C ASP A 224 -0.34 0.50 -25.23
N ILE A 225 0.71 0.17 -25.98
CA ILE A 225 1.20 -1.22 -26.07
C ILE A 225 1.66 -1.71 -24.69
N SER A 226 2.44 -0.90 -23.97
CA SER A 226 2.96 -1.27 -22.64
C SER A 226 1.88 -1.44 -21.58
N PHE A 227 0.72 -0.79 -21.73
CA PHE A 227 -0.40 -0.92 -20.78
C PHE A 227 -1.02 -2.31 -20.80
N LYS A 228 -0.86 -3.07 -21.88
CA LYS A 228 -1.28 -4.48 -21.97
C LYS A 228 -0.54 -5.38 -20.98
N ASP A 229 0.66 -4.98 -20.56
CA ASP A 229 1.49 -5.71 -19.60
C ASP A 229 1.23 -5.27 -18.15
N LEU A 230 0.38 -4.26 -17.94
CA LEU A 230 -0.07 -3.88 -16.60
C LEU A 230 -1.18 -4.81 -16.14
N SER A 231 -1.14 -5.22 -14.86
CA SER A 231 -2.33 -5.80 -14.26
C SER A 231 -3.44 -4.75 -14.20
N THR A 232 -4.70 -5.17 -14.37
CA THR A 232 -5.87 -4.28 -14.36
C THR A 232 -5.95 -3.42 -13.08
N ASN A 233 -5.51 -3.98 -11.94
CA ASN A 233 -5.43 -3.25 -10.67
C ASN A 233 -4.32 -2.20 -10.66
N THR A 234 -3.15 -2.49 -11.24
CA THR A 234 -2.07 -1.51 -11.39
C THR A 234 -2.50 -0.38 -12.34
N ALA A 235 -3.14 -0.72 -13.46
CA ALA A 235 -3.68 0.26 -14.40
C ALA A 235 -4.74 1.15 -13.71
N SER A 236 -5.64 0.56 -12.93
CA SER A 236 -6.64 1.28 -12.14
C SER A 236 -6.01 2.24 -11.13
N ALA A 237 -5.02 1.77 -10.35
CA ALA A 237 -4.31 2.59 -9.38
C ALA A 237 -3.52 3.73 -10.03
N LEU A 238 -2.92 3.47 -11.19
CA LEU A 238 -2.24 4.48 -12.01
C LEU A 238 -3.23 5.55 -12.46
N LEU A 239 -4.38 5.17 -13.02
CA LEU A 239 -5.39 6.11 -13.47
C LEU A 239 -5.94 6.99 -12.34
N VAL A 240 -6.23 6.40 -11.17
CA VAL A 240 -6.67 7.15 -9.98
C VAL A 240 -5.62 8.17 -9.56
N THR A 241 -4.34 7.78 -9.57
CA THR A 241 -3.24 8.68 -9.22
C THR A 241 -3.10 9.81 -10.23
N LEU A 242 -3.16 9.50 -11.53
CA LEU A 242 -3.11 10.47 -12.61
C LEU A 242 -4.29 11.46 -12.54
N PHE A 243 -5.51 10.97 -12.32
CA PHE A 243 -6.69 11.81 -12.11
C PHE A 243 -6.50 12.77 -10.91
N GLY A 244 -6.04 12.25 -9.77
CA GLY A 244 -5.77 13.06 -8.59
C GLY A 244 -4.74 14.17 -8.83
N ILE A 245 -3.68 13.87 -9.58
CA ILE A 245 -2.70 14.89 -9.99
C ILE A 245 -3.36 15.89 -10.94
N TYR A 246 -4.09 15.43 -11.96
CA TYR A 246 -4.71 16.27 -12.97
C TYR A 246 -5.63 17.35 -12.39
N VAL A 247 -6.45 16.99 -11.40
CA VAL A 247 -7.41 17.92 -10.74
C VAL A 247 -6.78 18.78 -9.63
N SER A 248 -5.49 18.63 -9.33
CA SER A 248 -4.83 19.44 -8.29
C SER A 248 -4.50 20.85 -8.79
N SER A 249 -4.50 21.82 -7.87
CA SER A 249 -4.42 23.27 -8.15
C SER A 249 -3.06 23.75 -8.69
N ASP A 250 -1.99 22.97 -8.52
CA ASP A 250 -0.61 23.44 -8.69
C ASP A 250 0.19 22.58 -9.68
N ILE A 251 -0.41 22.29 -10.83
CA ILE A 251 0.21 21.46 -11.88
C ILE A 251 0.41 22.30 -13.16
N PRO A 252 1.62 22.29 -13.75
CA PRO A 252 1.86 22.94 -15.03
C PRO A 252 0.90 22.44 -16.11
N THR A 253 0.40 23.35 -16.97
CA THR A 253 -0.53 23.02 -18.07
C THR A 253 -0.01 21.88 -18.94
N ILE A 254 1.30 21.84 -19.21
CA ILE A 254 1.92 20.79 -20.00
C ILE A 254 1.80 19.40 -19.37
N VAL A 255 2.03 19.31 -18.05
CA VAL A 255 1.87 18.07 -17.29
C VAL A 255 0.40 17.66 -17.28
N ARG A 256 -0.51 18.62 -17.13
CA ARG A 256 -1.96 18.39 -17.16
C ARG A 256 -2.43 17.83 -18.51
N ASN A 257 -1.97 18.39 -19.63
CA ASN A 257 -2.26 17.88 -20.98
C ASN A 257 -1.72 16.47 -21.19
N ASN A 258 -0.47 16.23 -20.79
CA ASN A 258 0.16 14.92 -20.88
C ASN A 258 -0.61 13.86 -20.08
N ILE A 259 -1.09 14.21 -18.88
CA ILE A 259 -1.91 13.32 -18.08
C ILE A 259 -3.20 12.94 -18.82
N LEU A 260 -3.87 13.87 -19.50
CA LEU A 260 -5.07 13.56 -20.29
C LEU A 260 -4.77 12.59 -21.43
N LEU A 261 -3.68 12.83 -22.17
CA LEU A 261 -3.27 11.97 -23.29
C LEU A 261 -3.03 10.54 -22.80
N VAL A 262 -2.23 10.39 -21.74
CA VAL A 262 -1.92 9.09 -21.14
C VAL A 262 -3.16 8.42 -20.57
N SER A 263 -4.00 9.17 -19.84
CA SER A 263 -5.20 8.64 -19.19
C SER A 263 -6.23 8.16 -20.22
N SER A 264 -6.36 8.83 -21.37
CA SER A 264 -7.29 8.44 -22.43
C SER A 264 -7.00 7.04 -22.99
N LYS A 265 -5.71 6.67 -23.11
CA LYS A 265 -5.28 5.32 -23.52
C LYS A 265 -5.42 4.33 -22.37
N LEU A 266 -5.00 4.72 -21.17
CA LEU A 266 -5.07 3.87 -19.98
C LEU A 266 -6.50 3.46 -19.61
N TRP A 267 -7.50 4.31 -19.92
CA TRP A 267 -8.92 4.08 -19.62
C TRP A 267 -9.48 2.72 -20.08
N GLY A 268 -8.92 2.16 -21.17
CA GLY A 268 -9.32 0.84 -21.68
C GLY A 268 -8.88 -0.35 -20.81
N TYR A 269 -7.93 -0.15 -19.90
CA TYR A 269 -7.27 -1.22 -19.14
C TYR A 269 -7.64 -1.21 -17.65
N VAL A 270 -8.54 -0.34 -17.22
CA VAL A 270 -8.95 -0.19 -15.81
C VAL A 270 -10.28 -0.89 -15.51
N LEU A 271 -10.50 -1.19 -14.23
CA LEU A 271 -11.77 -1.75 -13.75
C LEU A 271 -12.93 -0.76 -13.93
N GLU A 272 -14.12 -1.30 -14.24
CA GLU A 272 -15.36 -0.52 -14.30
C GLU A 272 -15.67 0.17 -12.98
N SER A 273 -15.46 -0.51 -11.85
CA SER A 273 -15.67 0.06 -10.51
C SER A 273 -14.82 1.31 -10.30
N THR A 274 -13.56 1.30 -10.74
CA THR A 274 -12.67 2.46 -10.67
C THR A 274 -13.23 3.65 -11.43
N LYS A 275 -13.80 3.43 -12.63
CA LYS A 275 -14.40 4.51 -13.43
C LYS A 275 -15.62 5.12 -12.72
N TYR A 276 -16.47 4.30 -12.10
CA TYR A 276 -17.59 4.78 -11.28
C TYR A 276 -17.16 5.50 -10.00
N ASP A 277 -16.09 5.03 -9.35
CA ASP A 277 -15.52 5.69 -8.16
C ASP A 277 -15.01 7.09 -8.51
N LEU A 278 -14.33 7.24 -9.66
CA LEU A 278 -13.94 8.56 -10.19
C LEU A 278 -15.16 9.45 -10.48
N GLY A 279 -16.27 8.87 -10.95
CA GLY A 279 -17.51 9.61 -11.22
C GLY A 279 -18.13 10.15 -9.93
N THR A 280 -18.15 9.31 -8.89
CA THR A 280 -18.56 9.70 -7.54
C THR A 280 -17.64 10.78 -6.96
N LYS A 281 -16.33 10.72 -7.25
CA LYS A 281 -15.36 11.75 -6.82
C LYS A 281 -15.63 13.11 -7.46
N LYS A 282 -16.01 13.14 -8.74
CA LYS A 282 -16.42 14.37 -9.43
C LYS A 282 -17.69 14.97 -8.81
N GLU A 283 -18.72 14.15 -8.55
CA GLU A 283 -19.93 14.60 -7.83
C GLU A 283 -19.60 15.14 -6.44
N PHE A 284 -18.63 14.53 -5.75
CA PHE A 284 -18.12 15.05 -4.48
C PHE A 284 -17.56 16.46 -4.63
N TYR A 285 -16.76 16.76 -5.66
CA TYR A 285 -16.24 18.13 -5.89
C TYR A 285 -17.37 19.14 -6.08
N LYS A 286 -18.40 18.78 -6.86
CA LYS A 286 -19.60 19.60 -7.04
C LYS A 286 -20.31 19.89 -5.71
N ASN A 287 -20.56 18.86 -4.91
CA ASN A 287 -21.25 18.99 -3.63
C ASN A 287 -20.46 19.78 -2.57
N ASN A 288 -19.14 19.89 -2.74
CA ASN A 288 -18.28 20.68 -1.88
C ASN A 288 -17.92 22.06 -2.46
N LEU A 289 -18.59 22.49 -3.54
CA LEU A 289 -18.38 23.79 -4.20
C LEU A 289 -16.94 23.97 -4.74
N GLU A 290 -16.22 22.88 -5.00
CA GLU A 290 -14.88 22.89 -5.59
C GLU A 290 -14.96 22.99 -7.12
N LYS A 291 -15.47 24.12 -7.62
CA LYS A 291 -15.86 24.29 -9.03
C LYS A 291 -14.73 24.00 -10.03
N ASP A 292 -13.52 24.49 -9.76
CA ASP A 292 -12.36 24.24 -10.63
C ASP A 292 -12.04 22.73 -10.75
N LYS A 293 -12.14 21.98 -9.65
CA LYS A 293 -11.91 20.53 -9.66
C LYS A 293 -13.04 19.78 -10.35
N GLU A 294 -14.28 20.24 -10.17
CA GLU A 294 -15.45 19.69 -10.87
C GLU A 294 -15.28 19.82 -12.39
N ASP A 295 -14.93 21.02 -12.86
CA ASP A 295 -14.79 21.31 -14.30
C ASP A 295 -13.63 20.52 -14.91
N LEU A 296 -12.49 20.46 -14.23
CA LEU A 296 -11.38 19.61 -14.64
C LEU A 296 -11.81 18.14 -14.69
N ALA A 297 -12.43 17.63 -13.62
CA ALA A 297 -12.88 16.25 -13.60
C ALA A 297 -13.85 15.95 -14.76
N TYR A 298 -14.76 16.86 -15.10
CA TYR A 298 -15.61 16.73 -16.27
C TYR A 298 -14.82 16.63 -17.58
N THR A 299 -13.86 17.54 -17.82
CA THR A 299 -12.97 17.48 -19.00
C THR A 299 -12.19 16.16 -19.06
N PHE A 300 -11.74 15.63 -17.92
CA PHE A 300 -11.08 14.32 -17.87
C PHE A 300 -12.00 13.20 -18.34
N PHE A 301 -13.25 13.19 -17.86
CA PHE A 301 -14.25 12.21 -18.29
C PHE A 301 -14.58 12.33 -19.78
N GLU A 302 -14.72 13.55 -20.30
CA GLU A 302 -14.97 13.78 -21.72
C GLU A 302 -13.82 13.22 -22.58
N LYS A 303 -12.56 13.57 -22.26
CA LYS A 303 -11.38 13.14 -23.03
C LYS A 303 -11.12 11.63 -22.96
N CYS A 304 -11.52 10.97 -21.88
CA CYS A 304 -11.42 9.53 -21.73
C CYS A 304 -12.63 8.77 -22.32
N ASN A 305 -13.58 9.46 -22.98
CA ASN A 305 -14.87 8.88 -23.39
C ASN A 305 -15.63 8.20 -22.24
N GLY A 306 -15.53 8.79 -21.04
CA GLY A 306 -15.98 8.24 -19.77
C GLY A 306 -17.28 8.84 -19.22
N LEU A 307 -17.96 9.75 -19.92
CA LEU A 307 -19.17 10.40 -19.40
C LEU A 307 -20.29 9.42 -18.96
N ASN A 308 -20.29 8.20 -19.51
CA ASN A 308 -21.18 7.12 -19.08
C ASN A 308 -20.91 6.59 -17.66
N TYR A 309 -19.85 7.03 -16.99
CA TYR A 309 -19.52 6.65 -15.61
C TYR A 309 -19.87 7.74 -14.58
N LEU A 310 -20.42 8.87 -15.03
CA LEU A 310 -21.03 9.85 -14.14
C LEU A 310 -22.20 9.24 -13.37
N THR A 311 -22.49 9.80 -12.20
CA THR A 311 -23.52 9.23 -11.32
C THR A 311 -24.92 9.40 -11.92
N LEU A 312 -25.87 8.58 -11.48
CA LEU A 312 -27.25 8.64 -12.00
C LEU A 312 -27.86 10.03 -11.77
N THR A 313 -27.64 10.61 -10.59
CA THR A 313 -28.07 11.98 -10.25
C THR A 313 -27.59 12.97 -11.30
N GLU A 314 -26.31 12.92 -11.67
CA GLU A 314 -25.73 13.83 -12.66
C GLU A 314 -26.30 13.60 -14.05
N LYS A 315 -26.41 12.34 -14.48
CA LYS A 315 -27.01 12.01 -15.78
C LYS A 315 -28.45 12.49 -15.87
N SER A 316 -29.25 12.26 -14.83
CA SER A 316 -30.64 12.73 -14.77
C SER A 316 -30.74 14.24 -14.83
N LEU A 317 -29.90 14.98 -14.09
CA LEU A 317 -29.88 16.44 -14.16
C LEU A 317 -29.47 16.94 -15.54
N THR A 318 -28.44 16.35 -16.16
CA THR A 318 -28.01 16.71 -17.51
C THR A 318 -29.11 16.44 -18.54
N ILE A 319 -29.80 15.29 -18.46
CA ILE A 319 -30.92 14.97 -19.35
C ILE A 319 -32.05 15.96 -19.16
N ASN A 320 -32.42 16.29 -17.92
CA ASN A 320 -33.48 17.26 -17.65
C ASN A 320 -33.13 18.63 -18.24
N ASN A 321 -31.91 19.12 -18.01
CA ASN A 321 -31.46 20.39 -18.57
C ASN A 321 -31.45 20.36 -20.11
N LEU A 322 -30.97 19.28 -20.72
CA LEU A 322 -31.00 19.13 -22.18
C LEU A 322 -32.43 19.05 -22.73
N CYS A 323 -33.37 18.45 -21.98
CA CYS A 323 -34.79 18.44 -22.33
C CYS A 323 -35.40 19.83 -22.21
N ASP A 324 -35.06 20.59 -21.16
CA ASP A 324 -35.50 21.96 -20.96
C ASP A 324 -34.92 22.88 -22.05
N ASP A 325 -33.62 22.76 -22.36
CA ASP A 325 -32.94 23.50 -23.43
C ASP A 325 -33.55 23.16 -24.79
N LEU A 326 -33.80 21.87 -25.08
CA LEU A 326 -34.48 21.45 -26.30
C LEU A 326 -35.91 22.02 -26.35
N TYR A 327 -36.66 21.98 -25.24
CA TYR A 327 -38.01 22.53 -25.15
C TYR A 327 -38.00 24.04 -25.40
N LEU A 328 -37.07 24.77 -24.78
CA LEU A 328 -36.90 26.21 -24.96
C LEU A 328 -36.45 26.56 -26.38
N THR A 329 -35.56 25.78 -26.99
CA THR A 329 -35.11 26.01 -28.37
C THR A 329 -36.24 25.75 -29.38
N THR A 330 -37.04 24.71 -29.14
CA THR A 330 -38.19 24.34 -29.99
C THR A 330 -39.42 25.25 -29.80
N HIS A 331 -39.54 25.92 -28.66
CA HIS A 331 -40.68 26.81 -28.35
C HIS A 331 -40.26 28.29 -28.20
N GLY A 332 -38.99 28.60 -28.52
CA GLY A 332 -38.43 29.93 -28.52
C GLY A 332 -38.92 30.75 -29.71
N TRP A 333 -38.86 32.08 -29.57
CA TRP A 333 -39.27 33.02 -30.64
C TRP A 333 -38.44 32.87 -31.93
N ASP A 334 -37.26 32.25 -31.84
CA ASP A 334 -36.28 31.97 -32.88
C ASP A 334 -36.34 30.52 -33.41
N ASN A 335 -37.37 29.72 -33.07
CA ASN A 335 -37.48 28.31 -33.47
C ASN A 335 -37.30 28.09 -34.99
N TYR A 336 -37.84 28.98 -35.83
CA TYR A 336 -37.71 28.91 -37.30
C TYR A 336 -36.27 29.05 -37.84
N TYR A 337 -35.34 29.57 -37.03
CA TYR A 337 -33.92 29.67 -37.39
C TYR A 337 -33.09 28.44 -36.98
N ASN A 338 -33.59 27.64 -36.04
CA ASN A 338 -32.88 26.49 -35.46
C ASN A 338 -33.38 25.13 -36.01
N GLU A 339 -34.54 25.09 -36.68
CA GLU A 339 -35.00 23.90 -37.41
C GLU A 339 -34.29 23.79 -38.77
N PRO A 340 -33.77 22.59 -39.16
CA PRO A 340 -33.19 22.40 -40.49
C PRO A 340 -34.26 22.62 -41.57
N PRO A 341 -33.91 23.26 -42.71
CA PRO A 341 -34.89 23.48 -43.78
C PRO A 341 -35.40 22.13 -44.26
N HIS A 342 -36.70 21.89 -44.09
CA HIS A 342 -37.36 20.75 -44.67
C HIS A 342 -37.41 20.94 -46.20
N SER A 343 -36.52 20.26 -46.92
CA SER A 343 -36.55 20.07 -48.38
C SER A 343 -36.40 18.60 -48.73
#